data_AF-A0A7Y8S1E5-F1
#
_entry.id   AF-A0A7Y8S1E5-F1
#
_cell.length_a   1.000
_cell.length_b   1.000
_cell.length_c   1.000
_cell.angle_alpha   90.00
_cell.angle_beta   90.00
_cell.angle_gamma   90.00
#
_symmetry.space_group_name_H-M   'P 1'
#
loop_
_entity.id
_entity.type
_entity.pdbx_description
1 polymer ?
#
loop_
_entity_poly.entity_id
_entity_poly.type
_entity_poly.pdbx_seq_one_letter_code
_entity_poly.pdbx_strand_id
1 'polypeptide(L)' 'MISSSIKSLLAEPAGIQKAYENYTRLFIGPNSLPAPLWKSVYLDREH' A
#
# COMPACT_ATOMS: atom_id res chain seq x y z
N MET A 1 -8.45 0.98 -18.77
CA MET A 1 -9.31 1.93 -18.03
C MET A 1 -8.73 2.35 -16.67
N ILE A 2 -8.19 1.43 -15.86
CA ILE A 2 -7.70 1.72 -14.49
C ILE A 2 -6.54 2.76 -14.47
N SER A 3 -5.62 2.67 -15.43
CA SER A 3 -4.46 3.58 -15.53
C SER A 3 -4.85 5.06 -15.64
N SER A 4 -5.93 5.39 -16.36
CA SER A 4 -6.37 6.79 -16.52
C SER A 4 -6.92 7.35 -15.21
N SER A 5 -7.70 6.56 -14.48
CA SER A 5 -8.26 6.96 -13.19
C SER A 5 -7.19 7.14 -12.12
N ILE A 6 -6.16 6.27 -12.10
CA ILE A 6 -5.02 6.42 -11.18
C ILE A 6 -4.23 7.69 -11.51
N LYS A 7 -3.94 7.96 -12.78
CA LYS A 7 -3.25 9.19 -13.19
C LYS A 7 -4.00 10.45 -12.75
N SER A 8 -5.33 10.46 -12.91
CA SER A 8 -6.16 11.58 -12.46
C SER A 8 -6.17 11.74 -10.94
N LEU A 9 -6.21 10.64 -10.19
CA LEU A 9 -6.13 10.66 -8.73
C LEU A 9 -4.78 11.14 -8.23
N LEU A 10 -3.68 10.77 -8.90
CA LEU A 10 -2.32 11.17 -8.53
C LEU A 10 -1.96 12.58 -9.00
N ALA A 11 -2.71 13.17 -9.95
CA ALA A 11 -2.50 14.56 -10.37
C ALA A 11 -2.96 15.58 -9.32
N GLU A 12 -3.86 15.17 -8.41
CA GLU A 12 -4.35 15.99 -7.31
C GLU A 12 -3.43 15.86 -6.08
N PRO A 13 -2.95 16.97 -5.49
CA PRO A 13 -2.07 16.93 -4.31
C PRO A 13 -2.69 16.14 -3.14
N ALA A 14 -4.00 16.29 -2.93
CA ALA A 14 -4.76 15.54 -1.93
C ALA A 14 -4.81 14.04 -2.22
N GLY A 15 -4.78 13.65 -3.49
CA GLY A 15 -4.77 12.26 -3.91
C GLY A 15 -3.43 11.57 -3.64
N ILE A 16 -2.31 12.28 -3.84
CA ILE A 16 -0.97 11.79 -3.47
C ILE A 16 -0.89 11.56 -1.96
N GLN A 17 -1.34 12.53 -1.16
CA GLN A 17 -1.31 12.40 0.30
C GLN A 17 -2.15 11.21 0.79
N LYS A 18 -3.36 11.06 0.26
CA LYS A 18 -4.22 9.92 0.57
C LYS A 18 -3.60 8.58 0.13
N ALA A 19 -2.92 8.56 -1.03
CA ALA A 19 -2.21 7.37 -1.49
C ALA A 19 -1.05 7.00 -0.55
N TYR A 20 -0.29 8.00 -0.10
CA TYR A 20 0.81 7.81 0.84
C TYR A 20 0.34 7.28 2.20
N GLU A 21 -0.74 7.85 2.76
CA GLU A 21 -1.33 7.39 4.02
C GLU A 21 -1.82 5.94 3.93
N ASN A 22 -2.52 5.61 2.84
CA ASN A 22 -3.00 4.23 2.60
C ASN A 22 -1.84 3.25 2.43
N TYR A 23 -0.81 3.63 1.65
CA TYR A 23 0.38 2.80 1.45
C TYR A 23 1.10 2.55 2.79
N THR A 24 1.28 3.61 3.58
CA THR A 24 1.93 3.53 4.89
C THR A 24 1.17 2.60 5.82
N ARG A 25 -0.17 2.73 5.89
CA ARG A 25 -1.01 1.87 6.74
C ARG A 25 -0.95 0.39 6.34
N LEU A 26 -0.91 0.10 5.05
CA LEU A 26 -0.96 -1.28 4.55
C LEU A 26 0.41 -1.99 4.64
N PHE A 27 1.50 -1.25 4.43
CA PHE A 27 2.79 -1.83 4.08
C PHE A 27 3.98 -1.36 4.92
N ILE A 28 3.87 -0.27 5.69
CA ILE A 28 5.01 0.30 6.44
C ILE A 28 4.75 0.37 7.95
N GLY A 29 3.52 0.71 8.36
CA GLY A 29 3.17 1.18 9.70
C GLY A 29 3.81 0.41 10.88
N PRO A 30 3.88 1.02 12.07
CA PRO A 30 4.59 0.48 13.22
C PRO A 30 3.94 -0.77 13.84
N ASN A 31 2.74 -1.13 13.38
CA ASN A 31 1.93 -2.24 13.90
C ASN A 31 1.99 -3.43 12.94
N SER A 32 1.44 -4.58 13.37
CA SER A 32 1.26 -5.73 12.48
C SER A 32 0.57 -5.30 11.17
N LEU A 33 1.28 -5.53 10.06
CA LEU A 33 0.85 -5.06 8.76
C LEU A 33 -0.29 -5.94 8.22
N PRO A 34 -1.38 -5.34 7.69
CA PRO A 34 -2.48 -6.10 7.11
C PRO A 34 -2.07 -6.94 5.90
N ALA A 35 -1.10 -6.45 5.13
CA ALA A 35 -0.62 -7.10 3.91
C ALA A 35 0.90 -6.95 3.79
N PRO A 36 1.70 -7.67 4.58
CA PRO A 36 3.16 -7.53 4.55
C PRO A 36 3.70 -7.85 3.15
N LEU A 37 4.57 -7.01 2.58
CA LEU A 37 5.08 -7.21 1.21
C LEU A 37 6.22 -8.25 1.11
N TRP A 38 6.47 -9.01 2.17
CA TRP A 38 7.54 -10.01 2.19
C TRP A 38 7.01 -11.39 1.84
N LYS A 39 7.63 -12.00 0.83
CA LYS A 39 7.29 -13.36 0.37
C LYS A 39 7.41 -14.39 1.50
N SER A 40 8.38 -14.23 2.40
CA SER A 40 8.56 -15.10 3.58
C SER A 40 7.32 -15.14 4.47
N VAL A 41 6.62 -14.01 4.68
CA VAL A 41 5.39 -14.00 5.48
C VAL A 41 4.33 -14.96 4.96
N TYR A 42 4.26 -15.16 3.64
CA TYR A 42 3.25 -16.02 3.02
C TYR A 42 3.73 -17.44 2.74
N LEU A 43 5.04 -17.65 2.60
CA LEU A 43 5.61 -18.92 2.14
C LEU A 43 6.49 -19.61 3.17
N ASP A 44 7.07 -18.89 4.13
CA ASP A 44 7.74 -19.54 5.24
C ASP A 44 6.70 -20.07 6.21
N ARG A 45 6.83 -21.37 6.49
CA ARG A 45 6.13 -22.05 7.57
C ARG A 45 6.99 -21.93 8.84
N GLU A 46 7.14 -20.72 9.34
CA GLU A 46 7.62 -20.52 10.71
C GLU A 46 6.44 -20.88 11.63
N HIS A 47 6.39 -22.14 12.04
CA HIS A 47 5.45 -22.71 13.01
C HIS A 47 6.24 -23.47 14.08
#